data_AF-A0A956B0S5-F1
#
_entry.id   AF-A0A956B0S5-F1
#
_cell.length_a   1.000
_cell.length_b   1.000
_cell.length_c   1.000
_cell.angle_alpha   90.00
_cell.angle_beta   90.00
_cell.angle_gamma   90.00
#
_symmetry.space_group_name_H-M   'P 1'
#
loop_
_entity.id
_entity.type
_entity.pdbx_description
1 polymer ?
#
loop_
_entity_poly.entity_id
_entity_poly.type
_entity_poly.pdbx_seq_one_letter_code
_entity_poly.pdbx_strand_id
1 'polypeptide(L)'
;MSAPARTILITGANGYVGRLLTQALAADAQPGERVIATDLRLPQAPVAGVEHRALDVTQPDLTAALAGVDVVVHLAAIVTPKPGDGEALAYKVDVEGTRHVLDACLANGVRKIVLTSSGAAYGYHAD
;
A
#
# COMPACT_ATOMS: atom_id res chain seq x y z
N MET A 1 -7.37 -12.43 -26.50
CA MET A 1 -8.32 -12.23 -25.38
C MET A 1 -7.70 -11.18 -24.47
N SER A 2 -8.37 -10.05 -24.22
CA SER A 2 -7.87 -9.06 -23.27
C SER A 2 -7.86 -9.66 -21.87
N ALA A 3 -6.84 -9.35 -21.05
CA ALA A 3 -6.85 -9.73 -19.65
C ALA A 3 -8.11 -9.16 -18.95
N PRO A 4 -8.67 -9.83 -17.94
CA PRO A 4 -9.77 -9.24 -17.17
C PRO A 4 -9.32 -7.90 -16.58
N ALA A 5 -10.23 -6.92 -16.55
CA ALA A 5 -10.03 -5.64 -15.86
C ALA A 5 -9.54 -5.90 -14.42
N ARG A 6 -8.45 -5.22 -14.00
CA ARG A 6 -7.84 -5.39 -12.68
C ARG A 6 -7.83 -4.06 -11.92
N THR A 7 -8.25 -4.10 -10.67
CA THR A 7 -8.09 -3.01 -9.72
C THR A 7 -6.89 -3.28 -8.82
N ILE A 8 -5.88 -2.41 -8.87
CA ILE A 8 -4.66 -2.47 -8.07
C ILE A 8 -4.72 -1.36 -7.02
N LEU A 9 -4.62 -1.71 -5.74
CA LEU A 9 -4.49 -0.75 -4.64
C LEU A 9 -3.05 -0.73 -4.12
N ILE A 10 -2.51 0.47 -3.92
CA ILE A 10 -1.18 0.69 -3.34
C ILE A 10 -1.35 1.38 -1.99
N THR A 11 -0.82 0.83 -0.91
CA THR A 11 -0.65 1.55 0.38
C THR A 11 0.73 2.21 0.42
N GLY A 12 0.89 3.33 1.14
CA GLY A 12 2.16 4.05 1.18
C GLY A 12 2.55 4.68 -0.17
N ALA A 13 1.54 5.02 -0.99
CA ALA A 13 1.73 5.46 -2.37
C ALA A 13 2.45 6.82 -2.47
N ASN A 14 2.47 7.63 -1.41
CA ASN A 14 3.25 8.86 -1.40
C ASN A 14 4.71 8.63 -0.99
N GLY A 15 5.11 7.43 -0.59
CA GLY A 15 6.50 7.05 -0.35
C GLY A 15 7.33 7.07 -1.64
N TYR A 16 8.66 6.96 -1.51
CA TYR A 16 9.56 6.98 -2.67
C TYR A 16 9.21 5.88 -3.70
N VAL A 17 9.15 4.62 -3.24
CA VAL A 17 8.79 3.47 -4.09
C VAL A 17 7.34 3.58 -4.57
N GLY A 18 6.43 4.00 -3.69
CA GLY A 18 5.01 4.14 -4.02
C GLY A 18 4.74 5.11 -5.17
N ARG A 19 5.43 6.25 -5.20
CA ARG A 19 5.28 7.24 -6.29
C ARG A 19 5.79 6.70 -7.62
N LEU A 20 6.95 6.04 -7.62
CA LEU A 20 7.52 5.43 -8.82
C LEU A 20 6.62 4.31 -9.36
N LEU A 21 6.11 3.44 -8.48
CA LEU A 21 5.19 2.38 -8.85
C LEU A 21 3.89 2.95 -9.41
N THR A 22 3.32 3.96 -8.76
CA THR A 22 2.08 4.61 -9.21
C THR A 22 2.24 5.18 -10.61
N GLN A 23 3.36 5.86 -10.89
CA GLN A 23 3.65 6.40 -12.22
C GLN A 23 3.83 5.30 -13.27
N ALA A 24 4.58 4.24 -12.94
CA ALA A 24 4.81 3.13 -13.86
C ALA A 24 3.49 2.39 -14.20
N LEU A 25 2.68 2.07 -13.20
CA LEU A 25 1.38 1.43 -13.42
C LEU A 25 0.41 2.32 -14.21
N ALA A 26 0.42 3.64 -13.99
CA ALA A 26 -0.40 4.56 -14.76
C ALA A 26 0.03 4.64 -16.24
N ALA A 27 1.34 4.60 -16.51
CA ALA A 27 1.88 4.61 -17.86
C ALA A 27 1.57 3.31 -18.63
N ASP A 28 1.57 2.17 -17.92
CA ASP A 28 1.36 0.84 -18.51
C ASP A 28 -0.11 0.39 -18.46
N ALA A 29 -1.00 1.18 -17.85
CA ALA A 29 -2.40 0.83 -17.62
C ALA A 29 -3.13 0.48 -18.93
N GLN A 30 -3.70 -0.72 -18.97
CA GLN A 30 -4.52 -1.17 -20.10
C GLN A 30 -5.99 -0.73 -19.92
N PRO A 31 -6.78 -0.67 -21.02
CA PRO A 31 -8.21 -0.37 -20.91
C PRO A 31 -8.93 -1.28 -19.91
N GLY A 32 -9.56 -0.66 -18.90
CA GLY A 32 -10.27 -1.37 -17.83
C GLY A 32 -9.42 -1.64 -16.58
N GLU A 33 -8.11 -1.40 -16.60
CA GLU A 33 -7.30 -1.43 -15.37
C GLU A 33 -7.49 -0.14 -14.56
N ARG A 34 -7.56 -0.27 -13.24
CA ARG A 34 -7.75 0.85 -12.32
C ARG A 34 -6.66 0.82 -11.25
N VAL A 35 -5.99 1.95 -11.04
CA VAL A 35 -4.97 2.09 -9.99
C VAL A 35 -5.54 2.99 -8.90
N ILE A 36 -5.48 2.51 -7.66
CA ILE A 36 -5.89 3.24 -6.45
C ILE A 36 -4.64 3.46 -5.59
N ALA A 37 -4.15 4.69 -5.57
CA ALA A 37 -3.00 5.09 -4.77
C ALA A 37 -3.47 5.64 -3.41
N THR A 38 -3.01 5.03 -2.32
CA THR A 38 -3.44 5.39 -0.96
C THR A 38 -2.28 5.71 -0.03
N ASP A 39 -2.46 6.70 0.82
CA ASP A 39 -1.51 7.14 1.84
C ASP A 39 -2.24 7.95 2.93
N LEU A 40 -1.57 8.37 4.01
CA LEU A 40 -2.17 9.18 5.08
C LEU A 40 -2.68 10.53 4.59
N ARG A 41 -2.12 11.04 3.48
CA ARG A 41 -2.48 12.32 2.87
C ARG A 41 -2.61 12.15 1.36
N LEU A 42 -3.38 13.02 0.71
CA LEU A 42 -3.37 13.10 -0.74
C LEU A 42 -2.00 13.63 -1.24
N PRO A 43 -1.53 13.20 -2.42
CA PRO A 43 -0.30 13.73 -2.99
C PRO A 43 -0.47 15.20 -3.39
N GLN A 44 0.62 15.97 -3.31
CA GLN A 44 0.63 17.35 -3.83
C GLN A 44 0.51 17.41 -5.36
N ALA A 45 1.06 16.40 -6.04
CA ALA A 45 1.00 16.24 -7.49
C ALA A 45 0.38 14.86 -7.81
N PRO A 46 -0.95 14.77 -7.99
CA PRO A 46 -1.61 13.53 -8.33
C PRO A 46 -1.23 13.06 -9.75
N VAL A 47 -1.25 11.74 -9.94
CA VAL A 47 -0.95 11.11 -11.24
C VAL A 47 -2.24 11.02 -12.05
N ALA A 48 -2.22 11.49 -13.30
CA ALA A 48 -3.38 11.42 -14.17
C ALA A 48 -3.82 9.96 -14.41
N GLY A 49 -5.12 9.69 -14.39
CA GLY A 49 -5.66 8.34 -14.56
C GLY A 49 -5.58 7.45 -13.31
N VAL A 50 -5.03 7.95 -12.20
CA VAL A 50 -4.97 7.24 -10.91
C VAL A 50 -5.99 7.81 -9.95
N GLU A 51 -6.68 6.93 -9.24
CA GLU A 51 -7.54 7.30 -8.12
C GLU A 51 -6.70 7.48 -6.85
N HIS A 52 -6.74 8.66 -6.25
CA HIS A 52 -6.01 8.93 -5.00
C HIS A 52 -6.96 9.00 -3.80
N ARG A 53 -6.66 8.24 -2.74
CA ARG A 53 -7.46 8.21 -1.50
C ARG A 53 -6.59 8.40 -0.27
N ALA A 54 -7.12 9.09 0.74
CA ALA A 54 -6.53 9.05 2.07
C ALA A 54 -6.88 7.70 2.73
N LEU A 55 -5.88 7.00 3.26
CA LEU A 55 -6.03 5.74 3.97
C LEU A 55 -4.95 5.62 5.05
N ASP A 56 -5.38 5.41 6.28
CA ASP A 56 -4.52 5.09 7.40
C ASP A 56 -4.62 3.59 7.69
N VAL A 57 -3.54 2.86 7.42
CA VAL A 57 -3.50 1.40 7.62
C VAL A 57 -3.66 1.01 9.09
N THR A 58 -3.45 1.95 10.02
CA THR A 58 -3.62 1.69 11.45
C THR A 58 -5.08 1.66 11.90
N GLN A 59 -6.03 1.99 11.02
CA GLN A 59 -7.46 1.85 11.28
C GLN A 59 -7.87 0.37 11.23
N PRO A 60 -8.69 -0.10 12.18
CA PRO A 60 -8.95 -1.53 12.38
C PRO A 60 -9.83 -2.18 11.31
N ASP A 61 -10.60 -1.40 10.55
CA ASP A 61 -11.45 -1.91 9.46
C ASP A 61 -11.18 -1.16 8.17
N LEU A 62 -10.56 -1.86 7.21
CA LEU A 62 -10.26 -1.36 5.87
C LEU A 62 -11.14 -2.03 4.80
N THR A 63 -12.17 -2.79 5.20
CA THR A 63 -12.99 -3.61 4.30
C THR A 63 -13.63 -2.75 3.21
N ALA A 64 -14.24 -1.63 3.58
CA ALA A 64 -14.84 -0.71 2.62
C ALA A 64 -13.81 -0.07 1.68
N ALA A 65 -12.60 0.19 2.18
CA ALA A 65 -11.54 0.82 1.38
C ALA A 65 -11.00 -0.12 0.29
N LEU A 66 -11.03 -1.43 0.54
CA LEU A 66 -10.56 -2.48 -0.37
C LEU A 66 -11.69 -3.11 -1.22
N ALA A 67 -12.90 -2.57 -1.17
CA ALA A 67 -14.02 -3.06 -1.97
C ALA A 67 -13.71 -3.06 -3.48
N GLY A 68 -13.84 -4.23 -4.10
CA GLY A 68 -13.58 -4.44 -5.53
C GLY A 68 -12.10 -4.38 -5.94
N VAL A 69 -11.17 -4.48 -4.99
CA VAL A 69 -9.73 -4.58 -5.26
C VAL A 69 -9.35 -6.02 -5.62
N ASP A 70 -8.57 -6.20 -6.68
CA ASP A 70 -8.06 -7.51 -7.11
C ASP A 70 -6.67 -7.81 -6.55
N VAL A 71 -5.84 -6.75 -6.45
CA VAL A 71 -4.43 -6.83 -6.05
C VAL A 71 -4.10 -5.70 -5.09
N VAL A 72 -3.38 -6.02 -4.01
CA VAL A 72 -2.81 -5.03 -3.09
C VAL A 72 -1.29 -5.05 -3.19
N VAL A 73 -0.68 -3.86 -3.31
CA VAL A 73 0.75 -3.64 -3.11
C VAL A 73 0.92 -2.85 -1.81
N HIS A 74 1.37 -3.51 -0.75
CA HIS A 74 1.49 -2.92 0.57
C HIS A 74 2.89 -2.34 0.77
N LEU A 75 3.01 -1.01 0.68
CA LEU A 75 4.26 -0.26 0.87
C LEU A 75 4.21 0.69 2.07
N ALA A 76 3.09 0.76 2.79
CA ALA A 76 3.00 1.53 4.02
C ALA A 76 3.86 0.89 5.10
N ALA A 77 4.93 1.59 5.50
CA ALA A 77 5.83 1.17 6.55
C ALA A 77 6.58 2.36 7.18
N ILE A 78 7.04 2.22 8.42
CA ILE A 78 8.00 3.14 9.04
C ILE A 78 9.42 2.61 8.80
N VAL A 79 10.04 3.09 7.73
CA VAL A 79 11.40 2.65 7.34
C VAL A 79 12.49 3.27 8.22
N THR A 80 12.29 4.52 8.65
CA THR A 80 13.23 5.24 9.52
C THR A 80 12.40 6.02 10.54
N PRO A 81 12.25 5.50 11.76
CA PRO A 81 11.57 6.23 12.83
C PRO A 81 12.26 7.58 13.07
N LYS A 82 11.50 8.65 13.19
CA LYS A 82 12.05 9.96 13.55
C LYS A 82 12.40 9.97 15.04
N PRO A 83 13.28 10.89 15.49
CA PRO A 83 13.47 11.12 16.91
C PRO A 83 12.12 11.41 17.60
N GLY A 84 11.73 10.57 18.56
CA GLY A 84 10.43 10.65 19.24
C GLY A 84 9.35 9.70 18.70
N ASP A 85 9.54 9.10 17.53
CA ASP A 85 8.70 7.97 17.10
C ASP A 85 9.08 6.75 17.96
N GLY A 86 8.13 6.30 18.77
CA GLY A 86 8.32 5.13 19.62
C GLY A 86 8.17 3.81 18.85
N GLU A 87 8.75 2.75 19.38
CA GLU A 87 8.54 1.36 18.93
C GLU A 87 7.04 1.03 18.78
N ALA A 88 6.20 1.57 19.67
CA ALA A 88 4.76 1.39 19.60
C ALA A 88 4.13 1.93 18.30
N LEU A 89 4.65 3.03 17.74
CA LEU A 89 4.16 3.56 16.47
C LEU A 89 4.60 2.68 15.30
N ALA A 90 5.85 2.24 15.29
CA ALA A 90 6.36 1.30 14.29
C ALA A 90 5.55 0.00 14.32
N TYR A 91 5.33 -0.58 15.50
CA TYR A 91 4.49 -1.77 15.66
C TYR A 91 3.06 -1.54 15.15
N LYS A 92 2.45 -0.39 15.48
CA LYS A 92 1.11 -0.05 15.04
C LYS A 92 0.98 0.06 13.51
N VAL A 93 2.01 0.55 12.82
CA VAL A 93 2.00 0.68 11.35
C VAL A 93 2.39 -0.63 10.69
N ASP A 94 3.55 -1.17 11.06
CA ASP A 94 4.20 -2.25 10.32
C ASP A 94 3.62 -3.63 10.64
N VAL A 95 3.14 -3.85 11.87
CA VAL A 95 2.55 -5.12 12.31
C VAL A 95 1.03 -5.05 12.28
N GLU A 96 0.46 -4.17 13.08
CA GLU A 96 -1.00 -4.04 13.21
C GLU A 96 -1.63 -3.53 11.92
N GLY A 97 -1.03 -2.51 11.30
CA GLY A 97 -1.53 -2.00 10.02
C GLY A 97 -1.44 -3.02 8.89
N THR A 98 -0.37 -3.82 8.84
CA THR A 98 -0.28 -4.94 7.89
C THR A 98 -1.37 -5.97 8.16
N ARG A 99 -1.66 -6.30 9.42
CA ARG A 99 -2.76 -7.21 9.79
C ARG A 99 -4.11 -6.69 9.28
N HIS A 100 -4.45 -5.42 9.52
CA HIS A 100 -5.72 -4.85 9.04
C HIS A 100 -5.85 -4.90 7.50
N VAL A 101 -4.76 -4.66 6.77
CA VAL A 101 -4.75 -4.77 5.31
C VAL A 101 -4.99 -6.21 4.87
N LEU A 102 -4.36 -7.19 5.53
CA LEU A 102 -4.56 -8.61 5.24
C LEU A 102 -6.00 -9.06 5.53
N ASP A 103 -6.57 -8.65 6.66
CA ASP A 103 -7.95 -8.99 7.04
C ASP A 103 -8.94 -8.41 6.02
N ALA A 104 -8.75 -7.15 5.60
CA ALA A 104 -9.57 -6.54 4.57
C ALA A 104 -9.37 -7.17 3.18
N CYS A 105 -8.16 -7.67 2.86
CA CYS A 105 -7.92 -8.45 1.65
C CYS A 105 -8.74 -9.75 1.65
N LEU A 106 -8.74 -10.47 2.77
CA LEU A 106 -9.51 -11.70 2.94
C LEU A 106 -11.01 -11.44 2.82
N ALA A 107 -11.52 -10.40 3.48
CA ALA A 107 -12.93 -10.03 3.44
C ALA A 107 -13.43 -9.66 2.03
N ASN A 108 -12.56 -9.11 1.17
CA ASN A 108 -12.90 -8.68 -0.18
C ASN A 108 -12.51 -9.67 -1.29
N GLY A 109 -11.88 -10.80 -0.95
CA GLY A 109 -11.42 -11.77 -1.95
C GLY A 109 -10.29 -11.24 -2.84
N VAL A 110 -9.42 -10.36 -2.32
CA VAL A 110 -8.20 -9.92 -3.01
C VAL A 110 -7.37 -11.14 -3.37
N ARG A 111 -7.00 -11.28 -4.65
CA ARG A 111 -6.36 -12.50 -5.18
C ARG A 111 -4.85 -12.50 -5.05
N LYS A 112 -4.23 -11.34 -4.83
CA LYS A 112 -2.78 -11.21 -4.70
C LYS A 112 -2.42 -10.04 -3.79
N ILE A 113 -1.47 -10.30 -2.89
CA ILE A 113 -0.76 -9.26 -2.17
C ILE A 113 0.72 -9.27 -2.55
N VAL A 114 1.30 -8.08 -2.70
CA VAL A 114 2.74 -7.87 -2.82
C VAL A 114 3.16 -7.06 -1.60
N LEU A 115 4.00 -7.66 -0.76
CA LEU A 115 4.54 -7.06 0.45
C LEU A 115 6.04 -6.79 0.24
N THR A 116 6.49 -5.57 0.53
CA THR A 116 7.93 -5.28 0.55
C THR A 116 8.50 -5.51 1.94
N SER A 117 9.33 -6.55 2.08
CA SER A 117 10.13 -6.78 3.29
C SER A 117 11.47 -6.03 3.21
N SER A 118 12.31 -6.18 4.24
CA SER A 118 13.63 -5.55 4.35
C SER A 118 14.65 -6.54 4.88
N GLY A 119 15.93 -6.37 4.49
CA GLY A 119 17.04 -7.10 5.11
C GLY A 119 17.12 -6.89 6.63
N ALA A 120 16.56 -5.78 7.14
CA ALA A 120 16.42 -5.52 8.57
C ALA A 120 15.66 -6.63 9.33
N ALA A 121 14.81 -7.39 8.65
CA ALA A 121 14.09 -8.52 9.26
C ALA A 121 15.03 -9.65 9.73
N TYR A 122 16.24 -9.74 9.18
CA TYR A 122 17.26 -10.70 9.62
C TYR A 122 18.04 -10.23 10.86
N GLY A 123 17.89 -8.96 11.25
CA GLY A 123 18.71 -8.33 12.28
C GLY A 123 19.98 -7.68 11.73
N TYR A 124 20.54 -6.77 12.51
CA TYR A 124 21.83 -6.14 12.20
C TYR A 124 22.93 -6.89 12.93
N HIS A 125 23.96 -7.32 12.19
CA HIS A 125 25.21 -7.80 12.77
C HIS A 125 26.21 -6.65 12.77
N ALA A 126 26.93 -6.49 13.88
CA ALA A 126 28.11 -5.62 13.90
C ALA A 126 29.18 -6.20 12.97
N ASP A 127 29.81 -5.34 12.19
CA ASP A 127 31.00 -5.62 11.41
C ASP A 127 32.22 -5.93 12.30
#